data_AF-A0A813Z9E3-F1
#
_entry.id   AF-A0A813Z9E3-F1
#
_cell.length_a   1.000
_cell.length_b   1.000
_cell.length_c   1.000
_cell.angle_alpha   90.00
_cell.angle_beta   90.00
_cell.angle_gamma   90.00
#
_symmetry.space_group_name_H-M   'P 1'
#
loop_
_entity.id
_entity.type
_entity.pdbx_description
1 polymer ?
#
loop_
_entity_poly.entity_id
_entity_poly.type
_entity_poly.pdbx_seq_one_letter_code
_entity_poly.pdbx_strand_id
1 'polypeptide(L)'
;MSSSSDKDLSNIGKHCSFELCNRLDFLPIKCDLCHLNFCKEHFTFINHKCSKYDEKNERNVSNMANLAPINFYICTFEDCKQREMVEVICEFCNIRVCMKHRLQIDHKCSKLQANLVDSKPKIEKQEFKFEVKQNVSEKNAPLAAKLTLMKLKQTAVGPPGLPDQSKYYCFIIQDGNVTSKKPFFFSSKWPVGKCIEFLIDKLKIEKSKQSDLKLYLDNNPIASSYTIEELQKNNILISQGLVFYLKSN
;
A
#
# COMPACT_ATOMS: atom_id res chain seq x y z
N MET A 1 38.06 -11.43 13.56
CA MET A 1 37.14 -12.51 13.14
C MET A 1 35.87 -12.35 13.92
N SER A 2 34.85 -11.74 13.31
CA SER A 2 33.54 -11.44 13.91
C SER A 2 32.62 -12.64 13.73
N SER A 3 32.33 -13.37 14.81
CA SER A 3 31.27 -14.39 14.82
C SER A 3 29.96 -13.72 15.25
N SER A 4 29.25 -13.17 14.27
CA SER A 4 27.84 -12.80 14.40
C SER A 4 27.02 -14.07 14.61
N SER A 5 26.27 -14.13 15.70
CA SER A 5 25.33 -15.21 15.98
C SER A 5 24.12 -15.04 15.08
N ASP A 6 24.10 -15.79 13.98
CA ASP A 6 22.89 -16.01 13.19
C ASP A 6 21.84 -16.64 14.12
N LYS A 7 20.87 -15.84 14.57
CA LYS A 7 19.65 -16.38 15.17
C LYS A 7 18.89 -17.07 14.06
N ASP A 8 19.05 -18.38 13.99
CA ASP A 8 18.30 -19.32 13.16
C ASP A 8 16.84 -18.89 12.99
N LEU A 9 16.51 -18.31 11.83
CA LEU A 9 15.12 -18.13 11.38
C LEU A 9 14.48 -19.48 11.00
N SER A 10 15.24 -20.57 11.07
CA SER A 10 14.90 -21.93 10.65
C SER A 10 13.82 -22.63 11.51
N ASN A 11 13.23 -21.95 12.51
CA ASN A 11 12.33 -22.57 13.50
C ASN A 11 11.05 -21.75 13.79
N ILE A 12 10.60 -20.93 12.84
CA ILE A 12 9.40 -20.10 12.99
C ILE A 12 8.15 -20.90 12.57
N GLY A 13 7.27 -21.17 13.54
CA GLY A 13 6.00 -21.89 13.35
C GLY A 13 6.03 -23.36 13.80
N LYS A 14 4.87 -24.00 13.89
CA LYS A 14 4.74 -25.44 14.19
C LYS A 14 3.83 -26.13 13.19
N HIS A 15 4.10 -27.41 12.94
CA HIS A 15 3.32 -28.22 12.02
C HIS A 15 2.05 -28.74 12.70
N CYS A 16 0.96 -28.80 11.94
CA CYS A 16 -0.29 -29.40 12.37
C CYS A 16 -0.09 -30.89 12.65
N SER A 17 -0.43 -31.33 13.86
CA SER A 17 -0.27 -32.71 14.32
C SER A 17 -1.35 -33.68 13.79
N PHE A 18 -2.24 -33.21 12.90
CA PHE A 18 -3.21 -34.07 12.21
C PHE A 18 -2.51 -34.80 11.06
N GLU A 19 -2.64 -36.13 11.04
CA GLU A 19 -1.83 -37.02 10.18
C GLU A 19 -1.90 -36.70 8.69
N LEU A 20 -3.02 -36.15 8.22
CA LEU A 20 -3.23 -35.84 6.79
C LEU A 20 -2.93 -34.38 6.41
N CYS A 21 -2.61 -33.52 7.38
CA CYS A 21 -2.46 -32.07 7.12
C CYS A 21 -0.99 -31.65 7.03
N ASN A 22 -0.18 -32.00 8.03
CA ASN A 22 1.23 -31.62 8.20
C ASN A 22 1.58 -30.16 7.79
N ARG A 23 0.62 -29.24 7.85
CA ARG A 23 0.80 -27.85 7.44
C ARG A 23 1.57 -27.09 8.50
N LEU A 24 2.63 -26.37 8.11
CA LEU A 24 3.32 -25.40 8.97
C LEU A 24 2.41 -24.18 9.20
N ASP A 25 2.06 -23.92 10.45
CA ASP A 25 1.28 -22.76 10.87
C ASP A 25 2.13 -21.88 11.79
N PHE A 26 2.10 -20.57 11.57
CA PHE A 26 2.85 -19.59 12.35
C PHE A 26 2.12 -19.22 13.65
N LEU A 27 0.81 -19.51 13.73
CA LEU A 27 0.00 -19.38 14.95
C LEU A 27 -0.61 -20.76 15.31
N PRO A 28 0.21 -21.71 15.75
CA PRO A 28 -0.28 -23.03 16.13
C PRO A 28 -1.23 -22.96 17.31
N ILE A 29 -2.42 -23.55 17.17
CA ILE A 29 -3.42 -23.62 18.23
C ILE A 29 -3.21 -24.92 19.00
N LYS A 30 -2.99 -24.82 20.31
CA LYS A 30 -2.80 -25.98 21.19
C LYS A 30 -4.17 -26.52 21.63
N CYS A 31 -4.41 -27.81 21.44
CA CYS A 31 -5.63 -28.46 21.92
C CYS A 31 -5.64 -28.60 23.45
N ASP A 32 -6.74 -28.25 24.11
CA ASP A 32 -6.85 -28.32 25.57
C ASP A 32 -6.89 -29.76 26.12
N LEU A 33 -7.25 -30.74 25.28
CA LEU A 33 -7.35 -32.14 25.70
C LEU A 33 -6.05 -32.90 25.40
N CYS A 34 -5.64 -32.95 24.12
CA CYS A 34 -4.47 -33.72 23.70
C CYS A 34 -3.16 -32.93 23.71
N HIS A 35 -3.20 -31.60 23.91
CA HIS A 35 -2.04 -30.71 24.00
C HIS A 35 -1.13 -30.66 22.77
N LEU A 36 -1.58 -31.23 21.65
CA LEU A 36 -0.93 -31.16 20.35
C LEU A 36 -1.28 -29.84 19.63
N ASN A 37 -0.50 -29.49 18.61
CA ASN A 37 -0.62 -28.23 17.88
C ASN A 37 -1.34 -28.46 16.55
N PHE A 38 -2.31 -27.60 16.22
CA PHE A 38 -3.11 -27.72 15.01
C PHE A 38 -3.24 -26.37 14.30
N CYS A 39 -3.48 -26.41 12.99
CA CYS A 39 -3.76 -25.22 12.18
C CYS A 39 -5.22 -24.77 12.33
N LYS A 40 -5.57 -23.62 11.75
CA LYS A 40 -6.93 -23.06 11.73
C LYS A 40 -8.04 -24.02 11.23
N GLU A 41 -7.71 -25.03 10.43
CA GLU A 41 -8.69 -25.98 9.90
C GLU A 41 -8.90 -27.19 10.83
N HIS A 42 -7.92 -27.53 11.66
CA HIS A 42 -7.92 -28.74 12.50
C HIS A 42 -7.96 -28.44 14.00
N PHE A 43 -8.10 -27.18 14.43
CA PHE A 43 -8.04 -26.79 15.85
C PHE A 43 -9.18 -27.36 16.72
N THR A 44 -10.35 -27.63 16.14
CA THR A 44 -11.49 -28.21 16.88
C THR A 44 -11.26 -29.70 17.17
N PHE A 45 -11.76 -30.20 18.30
CA PHE A 45 -11.63 -31.61 18.70
C PHE A 45 -12.08 -32.61 17.63
N ILE A 46 -13.17 -32.28 16.91
CA ILE A 46 -13.75 -33.13 15.86
C ILE A 46 -12.83 -33.16 14.63
N ASN A 47 -12.41 -31.98 14.13
CA ASN A 47 -11.63 -31.90 12.90
C ASN A 47 -10.26 -32.58 12.99
N HIS A 48 -9.58 -32.55 14.15
CA HIS A 48 -8.34 -33.33 14.32
C HIS A 48 -8.53 -34.73 14.90
N LYS A 49 -9.78 -35.18 15.07
CA LYS A 49 -10.12 -36.48 15.67
C LYS A 49 -9.40 -36.70 17.00
N CYS A 50 -9.63 -35.81 17.96
CA CYS A 50 -8.93 -35.79 19.23
C CYS A 50 -9.06 -37.13 19.98
N SER A 51 -7.92 -37.75 20.33
CA SER A 51 -7.88 -39.03 21.04
C SER A 51 -8.46 -39.00 22.45
N LYS A 52 -8.56 -37.80 23.06
CA LYS A 52 -9.06 -37.59 24.42
C LYS A 52 -10.45 -36.94 24.45
N TYR A 53 -11.08 -36.75 23.29
CA TYR A 53 -12.43 -36.23 23.20
C TYR A 53 -13.44 -37.38 23.33
N ASP A 54 -14.40 -37.24 24.23
CA ASP A 54 -15.54 -38.14 24.41
C ASP A 54 -16.82 -37.38 24.05
N GLU A 55 -17.58 -37.90 23.09
CA GLU A 55 -18.85 -37.34 22.62
C GLU A 55 -19.88 -37.22 23.76
N LYS A 56 -19.76 -38.02 24.83
CA LYS A 56 -20.66 -37.96 25.99
C LYS A 56 -20.45 -36.71 26.87
N ASN A 57 -19.40 -35.92 26.62
CA ASN A 57 -19.10 -34.66 27.32
C ASN A 57 -19.54 -33.40 26.53
N GLU A 58 -20.52 -33.50 25.64
CA GLU A 58 -21.15 -32.37 24.92
C GLU A 58 -21.52 -31.17 25.82
N ARG A 59 -21.82 -31.43 27.10
CA ARG A 59 -22.21 -30.38 28.08
C ARG A 59 -21.07 -29.46 28.53
N ASN A 60 -19.82 -29.77 28.20
CA ASN A 60 -18.68 -28.88 28.46
C ASN A 60 -18.13 -28.21 27.19
N VAL A 61 -18.66 -28.53 26.01
CA VAL A 61 -18.28 -27.88 24.74
C VAL A 61 -18.97 -26.52 24.57
N SER A 62 -19.93 -26.18 25.43
CA SER A 62 -20.53 -24.84 25.54
C SER A 62 -19.84 -23.93 26.55
N ASN A 63 -18.77 -24.35 27.24
CA ASN A 63 -18.06 -23.47 28.18
C ASN A 63 -17.04 -22.51 27.52
N MET A 64 -17.04 -22.40 26.19
CA MET A 64 -16.57 -21.18 25.50
C MET A 64 -17.68 -20.11 25.34
N ALA A 65 -18.95 -20.44 25.62
CA ALA A 65 -20.07 -19.50 25.55
C ALA A 65 -20.34 -18.75 26.87
N ASN A 66 -19.50 -18.96 27.90
CA ASN A 66 -19.51 -18.19 29.15
C ASN A 66 -18.47 -17.03 29.16
N LEU A 67 -18.00 -16.59 27.99
CA LEU A 67 -17.59 -15.19 27.88
C LEU A 67 -18.88 -14.36 27.91
N ALA A 68 -18.90 -13.31 28.72
CA ALA A 68 -20.00 -12.36 28.90
C ALA A 68 -20.82 -12.18 27.59
N PRO A 69 -22.17 -12.07 27.66
CA PRO A 69 -23.02 -11.97 26.48
C PRO A 69 -22.40 -10.99 25.48
N ILE A 70 -22.06 -11.50 24.29
CA ILE A 70 -21.39 -10.71 23.26
C ILE A 70 -22.32 -9.55 22.91
N ASN A 71 -21.99 -8.38 23.45
CA ASN A 71 -22.77 -7.18 23.21
C ASN A 71 -22.48 -6.68 21.80
N PHE A 72 -23.54 -6.34 21.06
CA PHE A 72 -23.42 -5.79 19.73
C PHE A 72 -23.79 -4.32 19.73
N TYR A 73 -22.89 -3.51 19.22
CA TYR A 73 -22.98 -2.06 19.18
C TYR A 73 -23.45 -1.62 17.79
N ILE A 74 -24.67 -1.11 17.71
CA ILE A 74 -25.28 -0.65 16.46
C ILE A 74 -24.71 0.72 16.08
N CYS A 75 -24.38 0.88 14.80
CA CYS A 75 -23.97 2.16 14.24
C CYS A 75 -25.14 3.15 14.25
N THR A 76 -24.90 4.35 14.78
CA THR A 76 -25.91 5.42 14.86
C THR A 76 -25.85 6.41 13.69
N PHE A 77 -24.97 6.16 12.71
CA PHE A 77 -24.87 6.99 11.51
C PHE A 77 -26.01 6.70 10.53
N GLU A 78 -26.50 7.75 9.84
CA GLU A 78 -27.63 7.73 8.88
C GLU A 78 -27.57 6.50 7.95
N ASP A 79 -28.69 5.79 7.85
CA ASP A 79 -28.87 4.60 7.01
C ASP A 79 -27.90 3.42 7.22
N CYS A 80 -27.10 3.45 8.29
CA CYS A 80 -26.18 2.35 8.62
C CYS A 80 -26.82 1.32 9.57
N LYS A 81 -26.99 0.09 9.09
CA LYS A 81 -27.49 -1.05 9.90
C LYS A 81 -26.38 -1.96 10.45
N GLN A 82 -25.12 -1.53 10.37
CA GLN A 82 -23.99 -2.35 10.81
C GLN A 82 -23.89 -2.40 12.33
N ARG A 83 -23.42 -3.56 12.83
CA ARG A 83 -23.19 -3.81 14.25
C ARG A 83 -21.77 -4.32 14.47
N GLU A 84 -21.12 -3.89 15.54
CA GLU A 84 -19.76 -4.29 15.91
C GLU A 84 -19.77 -4.98 17.27
N MET A 85 -18.82 -5.89 17.51
CA MET A 85 -18.64 -6.53 18.83
C MET A 85 -17.90 -5.61 19.81
N VAL A 86 -17.20 -4.60 19.30
CA VAL A 86 -16.47 -3.60 20.08
C VAL A 86 -17.18 -2.28 19.97
N GLU A 87 -17.31 -1.57 21.08
CA GLU A 87 -17.90 -0.25 21.08
C GLU A 87 -16.93 0.76 20.48
N VAL A 88 -17.32 1.39 19.37
CA VAL A 88 -16.54 2.45 18.72
C VAL A 88 -17.28 3.77 18.89
N ILE A 89 -16.76 4.63 19.77
CA ILE A 89 -17.30 5.96 20.04
C ILE A 89 -16.38 7.00 19.42
N CYS A 90 -16.93 7.95 18.67
CA CYS A 90 -16.15 9.08 18.20
C CYS A 90 -15.81 10.01 19.38
N GLU A 91 -14.52 10.25 19.65
CA GLU A 91 -14.06 11.13 20.74
C GLU A 91 -14.51 12.59 20.60
N PHE A 92 -14.96 12.99 19.40
CA PHE A 92 -15.33 14.38 19.11
C PHE A 92 -16.82 14.62 19.26
N CYS A 93 -17.66 13.83 18.60
CA CYS A 93 -19.12 13.97 18.63
C CYS A 93 -19.82 12.98 19.58
N ASN A 94 -19.09 12.04 20.19
CA ASN A 94 -19.60 11.06 21.15
C ASN A 94 -20.74 10.17 20.66
N ILE A 95 -20.85 9.98 19.33
CA ILE A 95 -21.79 9.03 18.76
C ILE A 95 -21.11 7.66 18.57
N ARG A 96 -21.91 6.61 18.62
CA ARG A 96 -21.46 5.23 18.41
C ARG A 96 -21.53 4.88 16.92
N VAL A 97 -20.43 4.40 16.36
CA VAL A 97 -20.30 4.08 14.92
C VAL A 97 -19.74 2.67 14.71
N CYS A 98 -19.76 2.17 13.48
CA CYS A 98 -19.12 0.91 13.11
C CYS A 98 -17.68 1.14 12.61
N MET A 99 -16.93 0.08 12.35
CA MET A 99 -15.55 0.20 11.86
C MET A 99 -15.44 0.88 10.50
N LYS A 100 -16.49 0.83 9.66
CA LYS A 100 -16.58 1.55 8.38
C LYS A 100 -16.86 3.05 8.53
N HIS A 101 -17.42 3.45 9.67
CA HIS A 101 -17.79 4.83 9.97
C HIS A 101 -16.97 5.41 11.15
N ARG A 102 -15.86 4.76 11.54
CA ARG A 102 -15.05 5.17 12.69
C ARG A 102 -14.31 6.49 12.48
N LEU A 103 -13.99 6.84 11.23
CA LEU A 103 -13.31 8.11 10.92
C LEU A 103 -14.33 9.24 10.86
N GLN A 104 -13.92 10.45 11.25
CA GLN A 104 -14.79 11.63 11.29
C GLN A 104 -15.45 11.93 9.93
N ILE A 105 -14.75 11.68 8.83
CA ILE A 105 -15.26 11.91 7.47
C ILE A 105 -16.35 10.91 7.08
N ASP A 106 -16.27 9.67 7.58
CA ASP A 106 -17.12 8.57 7.15
C ASP A 106 -18.50 8.64 7.82
N HIS A 107 -18.59 9.16 9.05
CA HIS A 107 -19.85 9.43 9.73
C HIS A 107 -20.28 10.90 9.71
N LYS A 108 -19.70 11.73 8.83
CA LYS A 108 -19.99 13.17 8.74
C LYS A 108 -19.99 13.85 10.13
N CYS A 109 -18.90 13.69 10.89
CA CYS A 109 -18.79 14.16 12.26
C CYS A 109 -19.21 15.63 12.42
N SER A 110 -20.06 15.93 13.40
CA SER A 110 -20.47 17.31 13.70
C SER A 110 -19.31 18.21 14.16
N LYS A 111 -18.23 17.61 14.67
CA LYS A 111 -16.98 18.29 15.07
C LYS A 111 -15.81 17.90 14.18
N LEU A 112 -16.06 17.72 12.88
CA LEU A 112 -15.03 17.39 11.90
C LEU A 112 -13.88 18.40 11.97
N GLN A 113 -12.67 17.93 12.31
CA GLN A 113 -11.51 18.81 12.35
C GLN A 113 -11.09 19.15 10.91
N ALA A 114 -11.15 20.43 10.55
CA ALA A 114 -10.82 20.94 9.22
C ALA A 114 -9.36 20.68 8.78
N ASN A 115 -8.50 20.24 9.70
CA ASN A 115 -7.09 19.95 9.42
C ASN A 115 -6.83 18.54 8.85
N LEU A 116 -7.88 17.71 8.69
CA LEU A 116 -7.77 16.34 8.15
C LEU A 116 -8.72 16.06 6.97
N VAL A 117 -9.36 17.09 6.39
CA VAL A 117 -10.17 16.91 5.19
C VAL A 117 -9.27 16.86 3.97
N ASP A 118 -8.98 15.63 3.51
CA ASP A 118 -8.73 15.36 2.10
C ASP A 118 -9.84 16.04 1.30
N SER A 119 -9.49 17.12 0.62
CA SER A 119 -10.37 17.79 -0.32
C SER A 119 -10.74 16.78 -1.39
N LYS A 120 -11.98 16.26 -1.37
CA LYS A 120 -12.51 15.47 -2.49
C LYS A 120 -12.31 16.29 -3.77
N PRO A 121 -11.64 15.75 -4.81
CA PRO A 121 -11.46 16.49 -6.04
C PRO A 121 -12.81 16.53 -6.77
N LYS A 122 -13.43 17.69 -6.78
CA LYS A 122 -14.42 18.05 -7.79
C LYS A 122 -13.63 18.68 -8.92
N ILE A 123 -13.31 17.98 -10.01
CA ILE A 123 -12.83 18.61 -11.25
C ILE A 123 -13.19 17.73 -12.46
N GLU A 124 -14.02 18.33 -13.32
CA GLU A 124 -14.22 18.01 -14.72
C GLU A 124 -12.89 17.90 -15.47
N LYS A 125 -12.82 17.08 -16.52
CA LYS A 125 -11.63 16.95 -17.38
C LYS A 125 -11.28 18.29 -18.04
N GLN A 126 -10.50 19.14 -17.39
CA GLN A 126 -9.75 20.20 -18.04
C GLN A 126 -8.29 19.76 -18.13
N GLU A 127 -7.82 19.61 -19.37
CA GLU A 127 -6.41 19.44 -19.69
C GLU A 127 -5.63 20.68 -19.23
N PHE A 128 -4.92 20.55 -18.11
CA PHE A 128 -4.26 21.68 -17.47
C PHE A 128 -2.81 21.80 -17.95
N LYS A 129 -2.47 22.95 -18.56
CA LYS A 129 -1.10 23.29 -18.95
C LYS A 129 -0.28 23.71 -17.72
N PHE A 130 0.88 23.09 -17.53
CA PHE A 130 1.77 23.36 -16.40
C PHE A 130 2.78 24.46 -16.78
N GLU A 131 2.67 25.64 -16.16
CA GLU A 131 3.67 26.71 -16.26
C GLU A 131 4.50 26.80 -14.98
N VAL A 132 5.83 26.82 -15.13
CA VAL A 132 6.78 27.01 -14.03
C VAL A 132 6.77 28.49 -13.64
N LYS A 133 6.24 28.83 -12.47
CA LYS A 133 6.52 30.16 -11.89
C LYS A 133 7.96 30.16 -11.38
N GLN A 134 8.86 30.75 -12.16
CA GLN A 134 10.29 30.89 -11.86
C GLN A 134 10.60 31.82 -10.67
N ASN A 135 9.56 32.40 -10.03
CA ASN A 135 9.71 33.38 -8.95
C ASN A 135 9.01 32.89 -7.67
N VAL A 136 9.55 31.85 -7.04
CA VAL A 136 9.13 31.46 -5.68
C VAL A 136 10.20 31.96 -4.71
N SER A 137 9.82 32.83 -3.78
CA SER A 137 10.68 33.27 -2.67
C SER A 137 11.27 32.06 -1.94
N GLU A 138 12.56 32.09 -1.60
CA GLU A 138 13.27 31.00 -0.91
C GLU A 138 12.52 30.48 0.34
N LYS A 139 11.84 31.39 1.06
CA LYS A 139 11.04 31.05 2.25
C LYS A 139 9.85 30.11 1.94
N ASN A 140 9.33 30.15 0.72
CA ASN A 140 8.17 29.38 0.28
C ASN A 140 8.54 28.19 -0.63
N ALA A 141 9.82 28.02 -0.96
CA ALA A 141 10.30 26.91 -1.81
C ALA A 141 9.91 25.51 -1.29
N PRO A 142 9.96 25.20 0.03
CA PRO A 142 9.58 23.89 0.54
C PRO A 142 8.09 23.58 0.33
N LEU A 143 7.23 24.60 0.53
CA LEU A 143 5.79 24.49 0.31
C LEU A 143 5.48 24.30 -1.18
N ALA A 144 6.16 25.05 -2.06
CA ALA A 144 6.02 24.91 -3.50
C ALA A 144 6.46 23.53 -4.00
N ALA A 145 7.56 22.99 -3.48
CA ALA A 145 8.02 21.62 -3.78
C ALA A 145 7.00 20.57 -3.33
N LYS A 146 6.45 20.72 -2.11
CA LYS A 146 5.40 19.84 -1.59
C LYS A 146 4.13 19.88 -2.43
N LEU A 147 3.66 21.07 -2.82
CA LEU A 147 2.50 21.22 -3.70
C LEU A 147 2.74 20.63 -5.09
N THR A 148 3.95 20.78 -5.63
CA THR A 148 4.34 20.20 -6.93
C THR A 148 4.31 18.66 -6.86
N LEU A 149 4.85 18.08 -5.79
CA LEU A 149 4.81 16.63 -5.57
C LEU A 149 3.38 16.11 -5.41
N MET A 150 2.51 16.82 -4.69
CA MET A 150 1.10 16.42 -4.53
C MET A 150 0.37 16.42 -5.88
N LYS A 151 0.57 17.44 -6.72
CA LYS A 151 -0.01 17.51 -8.07
C LYS A 151 0.51 16.43 -9.00
N LEU A 152 1.81 16.12 -8.92
CA LEU A 152 2.41 15.01 -9.66
C LEU A 152 1.75 13.69 -9.27
N LYS A 153 1.62 13.40 -7.97
CA LYS A 153 0.99 12.16 -7.48
C LYS A 153 -0.47 12.01 -7.91
N GLN A 154 -1.21 13.12 -8.00
CA GLN A 154 -2.62 13.12 -8.41
C GLN A 154 -2.83 12.77 -9.89
N THR A 155 -1.87 13.09 -10.75
CA THR A 155 -2.02 13.01 -12.22
C THR A 155 -1.13 11.94 -12.86
N ALA A 156 -0.15 11.42 -12.12
CA ALA A 156 0.80 10.45 -12.63
C ALA A 156 0.15 9.12 -13.02
N VAL A 157 0.49 8.67 -14.24
CA VAL A 157 0.08 7.36 -14.75
C VAL A 157 1.23 6.38 -14.56
N GLY A 158 0.93 5.15 -14.18
CA GLY A 158 1.95 4.14 -13.93
C GLY A 158 1.34 2.73 -13.86
N PRO A 159 2.16 1.71 -13.58
CA PRO A 159 1.70 0.33 -13.52
C PRO A 159 0.74 0.11 -12.33
N PRO A 160 -0.33 -0.67 -12.52
CA PRO A 160 -1.31 -0.92 -11.45
C PRO A 160 -0.72 -1.79 -10.33
N GLY A 161 -1.26 -1.66 -9.11
CA GLY A 161 -0.95 -2.56 -8.00
C GLY A 161 0.37 -2.30 -7.26
N LEU A 162 1.07 -1.20 -7.54
CA LEU A 162 2.27 -0.84 -6.77
C LEU A 162 1.91 -0.21 -5.40
N PRO A 163 2.54 -0.64 -4.28
CA PRO A 163 2.47 0.05 -3.00
C PRO A 163 3.06 1.47 -3.08
N ASP A 164 2.48 2.44 -2.38
CA ASP A 164 2.92 3.85 -2.42
C ASP A 164 4.38 4.07 -2.04
N GLN A 165 4.91 3.28 -1.11
CA GLN A 165 6.30 3.33 -0.67
C GLN A 165 7.29 2.89 -1.76
N SER A 166 6.82 2.11 -2.72
CA SER A 166 7.63 1.62 -3.84
C SER A 166 7.51 2.48 -5.09
N LYS A 167 6.64 3.50 -5.07
CA LYS A 167 6.40 4.37 -6.23
C LYS A 167 7.43 5.49 -6.28
N TYR A 168 8.12 5.53 -7.40
CA TYR A 168 8.94 6.65 -7.80
C TYR A 168 8.17 7.52 -8.80
N TYR A 169 7.95 8.79 -8.46
CA TYR A 169 7.19 9.73 -9.29
C TYR A 169 8.14 10.65 -10.06
N CYS A 170 7.91 10.80 -11.37
CA CYS A 170 8.73 11.65 -12.23
C CYS A 170 7.92 12.25 -13.37
N PHE A 171 8.54 13.19 -14.07
CA PHE A 171 8.01 13.72 -15.32
C PHE A 171 8.80 13.19 -16.51
N ILE A 172 8.10 12.87 -17.58
CA ILE A 172 8.69 12.47 -18.86
C ILE A 172 8.41 13.56 -19.90
N ILE A 173 9.46 14.03 -20.56
CA ILE A 173 9.40 14.95 -21.70
C ILE A 173 9.84 14.19 -22.93
N GLN A 174 9.01 14.17 -23.97
CA GLN A 174 9.34 13.52 -25.24
C GLN A 174 9.93 14.56 -26.21
N ASP A 175 10.99 14.18 -26.94
CA ASP A 175 11.55 14.95 -28.07
C ASP A 175 11.95 16.40 -27.74
N GLY A 176 12.28 16.68 -26.47
CA GLY A 176 12.71 18.01 -26.03
C GLY A 176 11.62 19.09 -26.02
N ASN A 177 10.38 18.76 -26.37
CA ASN A 177 9.29 19.72 -26.30
C ASN A 177 8.82 19.87 -24.85
N VAL A 178 9.29 20.93 -24.18
CA VAL A 178 8.99 21.23 -22.77
C VAL A 178 7.47 21.30 -22.48
N THR A 179 6.65 21.60 -23.48
CA THR A 179 5.18 21.63 -23.33
C THR A 179 4.55 20.24 -23.24
N SER A 180 5.29 19.17 -23.55
CA SER A 180 4.81 17.78 -23.53
C SER A 180 5.12 17.01 -22.24
N LYS A 181 5.47 17.72 -21.17
CA LYS A 181 5.80 17.14 -19.86
C LYS A 181 4.62 16.35 -19.29
N LYS A 182 4.74 15.03 -19.24
CA LYS A 182 3.70 14.11 -18.73
C LYS A 182 4.12 13.46 -17.42
N PRO A 183 3.22 13.39 -16.42
CA PRO A 183 3.53 12.80 -15.11
C PRO A 183 3.41 11.27 -15.16
N PHE A 184 4.42 10.57 -14.62
CA PHE A 184 4.45 9.11 -14.51
C PHE A 184 4.91 8.63 -13.14
N PHE A 185 4.62 7.37 -12.82
CA PHE A 185 5.22 6.67 -11.70
C PHE A 185 5.70 5.26 -12.08
N PHE A 186 6.78 4.82 -11.44
CA PHE A 186 7.38 3.50 -11.63
C PHE A 186 7.69 2.84 -10.29
N SER A 187 8.00 1.55 -10.30
CA SER A 187 8.56 0.90 -9.11
C SER A 187 10.03 1.31 -8.96
N SER A 188 10.46 1.65 -7.75
CA SER A 188 11.88 1.90 -7.45
C SER A 188 12.76 0.70 -7.83
N LYS A 189 12.22 -0.52 -7.80
CA LYS A 189 12.96 -1.75 -8.13
C LYS A 189 13.02 -2.05 -9.63
N TRP A 190 12.32 -1.29 -10.48
CA TRP A 190 12.33 -1.56 -11.91
C TRP A 190 13.62 -1.05 -12.55
N PRO A 191 14.20 -1.82 -13.50
CA PRO A 191 15.24 -1.30 -14.36
C PRO A 191 14.66 -0.23 -15.31
N VAL A 192 15.50 0.72 -15.70
CA VAL A 192 15.15 1.81 -16.62
C VAL A 192 14.61 1.28 -17.94
N GLY A 193 15.16 0.17 -18.46
CA GLY A 193 14.65 -0.47 -19.68
C GLY A 193 13.17 -0.84 -19.58
N LYS A 194 12.74 -1.40 -18.44
CA LYS A 194 11.32 -1.73 -18.20
C LYS A 194 10.45 -0.48 -18.08
N CYS A 195 11.00 0.63 -17.59
CA CYS A 195 10.30 1.91 -17.58
C CYS A 195 10.09 2.42 -19.02
N ILE A 196 11.09 2.27 -19.89
CA ILE A 196 11.00 2.64 -21.32
C ILE A 196 9.94 1.79 -22.03
N GLU A 197 9.91 0.47 -21.82
CA GLU A 197 8.87 -0.41 -22.38
C GLU A 197 7.46 0.04 -21.99
N PHE A 198 7.26 0.37 -20.72
CA PHE A 198 5.98 0.91 -20.25
C PHE A 198 5.63 2.24 -20.91
N LEU A 199 6.62 3.12 -21.10
CA LEU A 199 6.42 4.41 -21.77
C LEU A 199 6.10 4.25 -23.25
N ILE A 200 6.70 3.28 -23.94
CA ILE A 200 6.38 2.97 -25.34
C ILE A 200 4.90 2.60 -25.48
N ASP A 201 4.39 1.74 -24.60
CA ASP A 201 2.97 1.37 -24.56
C ASP A 201 2.07 2.59 -24.29
N LYS A 202 2.39 3.39 -23.26
CA LYS A 202 1.53 4.50 -22.83
C LYS A 202 1.57 5.73 -23.71
N LEU A 203 2.73 6.05 -24.27
CA LEU A 203 2.90 7.18 -25.18
C LEU A 203 2.59 6.82 -26.64
N LYS A 204 2.30 5.53 -26.92
CA LYS A 204 1.99 5.01 -28.27
C LYS A 204 3.09 5.37 -29.27
N ILE A 205 4.36 5.14 -28.91
CA ILE A 205 5.51 5.49 -29.74
C ILE A 205 5.59 4.53 -30.93
N GLU A 206 5.81 5.05 -32.14
CA GLU A 206 5.92 4.28 -33.37
C GLU A 206 7.08 3.27 -33.32
N LYS A 207 6.85 2.06 -33.86
CA LYS A 207 7.82 0.96 -33.87
C LYS A 207 9.18 1.31 -34.48
N SER A 208 9.21 2.22 -35.45
CA SER A 208 10.43 2.71 -36.11
C SER A 208 11.39 3.43 -35.17
N LYS A 209 10.91 3.97 -34.05
CA LYS A 209 11.71 4.74 -33.09
C LYS A 209 12.03 3.98 -31.80
N GLN A 210 11.56 2.72 -31.67
CA GLN A 210 11.58 1.99 -30.41
C GLN A 210 12.95 1.44 -30.01
N SER A 211 13.77 1.02 -30.98
CA SER A 211 15.05 0.34 -30.73
C SER A 211 16.13 1.22 -30.10
N ASP A 212 16.08 2.54 -30.33
CA ASP A 212 17.10 3.50 -29.88
C ASP A 212 16.62 4.43 -28.75
N LEU A 213 15.46 4.16 -28.16
CA LEU A 213 14.94 4.99 -27.07
C LEU A 213 15.77 4.87 -25.80
N LYS A 214 16.16 6.03 -25.27
CA LYS A 214 16.86 6.16 -23.98
C LYS A 214 16.20 7.22 -23.12
N LEU A 215 16.28 7.02 -21.81
CA LEU A 215 15.99 8.06 -20.83
C LEU A 215 17.25 8.84 -20.54
N TYR A 216 17.13 10.17 -20.54
CA TYR A 216 18.19 11.09 -20.20
C TYR A 216 17.82 11.87 -18.95
N LEU A 217 18.82 12.12 -18.12
CA LEU A 217 18.74 13.00 -16.96
C LEU A 217 19.85 14.06 -17.09
N ASP A 218 19.48 15.33 -17.08
CA ASP A 218 20.41 16.45 -17.31
C ASP A 218 21.27 16.27 -18.58
N ASN A 219 20.66 15.76 -19.65
CA ASN A 219 21.29 15.39 -20.93
C ASN A 219 22.28 14.20 -20.88
N ASN A 220 22.41 13.52 -19.75
CA ASN A 220 23.20 12.28 -19.65
C ASN A 220 22.30 11.06 -19.89
N PRO A 221 22.67 10.14 -20.80
CA PRO A 221 21.90 8.92 -21.04
C PRO A 221 22.01 7.98 -19.83
N ILE A 222 20.88 7.39 -19.45
CA ILE A 222 20.82 6.41 -18.37
C ILE A 222 20.85 5.01 -18.97
N ALA A 223 21.74 4.16 -18.46
CA ALA A 223 21.79 2.77 -18.90
C ALA A 223 20.51 2.02 -18.51
N SER A 224 19.99 1.21 -19.43
CA SER A 224 18.73 0.46 -19.25
C SER A 224 18.78 -0.56 -18.11
N SER A 225 19.97 -0.99 -17.71
CA SER A 225 20.22 -1.95 -16.63
C SER A 225 20.06 -1.38 -15.22
N TYR A 226 20.21 -0.06 -15.05
CA TYR A 226 20.09 0.56 -13.73
C TYR A 226 18.65 0.53 -13.24
N THR A 227 18.47 0.17 -11.97
CA THR A 227 17.19 0.32 -11.28
C THR A 227 16.97 1.77 -10.86
N ILE A 228 15.71 2.16 -10.75
CA ILE A 228 15.36 3.49 -10.25
C ILE A 228 15.97 3.72 -8.85
N GLU A 229 15.97 2.73 -7.96
CA GLU A 229 16.55 2.78 -6.62
C GLU A 229 18.07 3.05 -6.65
N GLU A 230 18.81 2.43 -7.58
CA GLU A 230 20.25 2.70 -7.77
C GLU A 230 20.51 4.13 -8.25
N LEU A 231 19.63 4.69 -9.09
CA LEU A 231 19.68 6.11 -9.46
C LEU A 231 19.45 7.02 -8.25
N GLN A 232 18.62 6.58 -7.28
CA GLN A 232 18.40 7.34 -6.05
C GLN A 232 19.64 7.34 -5.14
N LYS A 233 20.32 6.20 -5.02
CA LYS A 233 21.50 6.01 -4.17
C LYS A 233 22.74 6.73 -4.70
N ASN A 234 22.87 6.86 -6.02
CA ASN A 234 24.01 7.52 -6.68
C ASN A 234 23.90 9.06 -6.72
N ASN A 235 23.02 9.66 -5.90
CA ASN A 235 22.90 11.11 -5.71
C ASN A 235 22.69 11.92 -7.00
N ILE A 236 21.96 11.37 -7.99
CA ILE A 236 21.44 12.12 -9.15
C ILE A 236 20.00 12.60 -8.89
N LEU A 237 19.70 13.00 -7.65
CA LEU A 237 18.38 13.49 -7.22
C LEU A 237 18.50 14.90 -6.65
N ILE A 238 18.79 15.86 -7.52
CA ILE A 238 18.84 17.27 -7.14
C ILE A 238 17.38 17.78 -7.03
N SER A 239 16.91 17.95 -5.80
CA SER A 239 15.92 18.90 -5.23
C SER A 239 14.68 19.40 -6.00
N GLN A 240 14.43 19.09 -7.27
CA GLN A 240 13.37 19.71 -8.09
C GLN A 240 12.31 18.73 -8.65
N GLY A 241 12.40 17.44 -8.33
CA GLY A 241 11.55 16.40 -8.91
C GLY A 241 12.03 16.03 -10.30
N LEU A 242 12.43 14.76 -10.50
CA LEU A 242 13.14 14.38 -11.71
C LEU A 242 12.28 14.54 -12.96
N VAL A 243 12.88 15.24 -13.91
CA VAL A 243 12.42 15.33 -15.29
C VAL A 243 13.35 14.44 -16.11
N PHE A 244 12.81 13.37 -16.66
CA PHE A 244 13.53 12.58 -17.65
C PHE A 244 13.13 13.01 -19.04
N TYR A 245 14.10 13.00 -19.93
CA TYR A 245 13.87 13.20 -21.35
C TYR A 245 13.89 11.84 -22.04
N LEU A 246 12.81 11.51 -22.74
CA LEU A 246 12.73 10.34 -23.59
C LEU A 246 13.07 10.77 -25.02
N LYS A 247 14.20 10.28 -25.53
CA LYS A 247 14.73 10.61 -26.86
C LYS A 247 15.30 9.35 -27.51
N SER A 248 15.19 9.26 -28.83
CA SER A 248 15.98 8.32 -29.61
C SER A 248 17.41 8.84 -29.74
N ASN A 249 18.38 7.94 -29.76
CA ASN A 249 19.79 8.25 -29.93
C ASN A 249 20.13 8.70 -31.36
#